data_AF-A0A800ET19-F1
#
_entry.id   AF-A0A800ET19-F1
#
_cell.length_a   1.000
_cell.length_b   1.000
_cell.length_c   1.000
_cell.angle_alpha   90.00
_cell.angle_beta   90.00
_cell.angle_gamma   90.00
#
_symmetry.space_group_name_H-M   'P 1'
#
loop_
_entity.id
_entity.type
_entity.pdbx_description
1 polymer ?
#
loop_
_entity_poly.entity_id
_entity_poly.type
_entity_poly.pdbx_seq_one_letter_code
_entity_poly.pdbx_strand_id
1 'polypeptide(L)'
;AGRGQRPEPDPRTMGGGECRQNAYNCSDTPNPLPEATTVWLGEMTWMDVRDALAAGKTTAIIATGGMEPNGPWLVTGKHNYVLAANCDAIARNLGDALCAPIVKWVP
;
A
#
# COMPACT_ATOMS: atom_id res chain seq x y z
N ALA A 1 21.05 -29.15 26.54
CA ALA A 1 20.15 -28.95 25.38
C ALA A 1 20.67 -27.77 24.58
N GLY A 2 21.28 -28.04 23.41
CA GLY A 2 21.94 -27.00 22.61
C GLY A 2 20.93 -26.03 22.04
N ARG A 3 21.07 -24.74 22.36
CA ARG A 3 20.48 -23.67 21.56
C ARG A 3 21.21 -23.70 20.21
N GLY A 4 20.64 -24.39 19.22
CA GLY A 4 21.10 -24.26 17.84
C GLY A 4 21.18 -22.77 17.50
N GLN A 5 22.33 -22.33 16.99
CA GLN A 5 22.50 -20.94 16.57
C GLN A 5 21.41 -20.61 15.56
N ARG A 6 20.66 -19.53 15.80
CA ARG A 6 19.67 -19.04 14.82
C ARG A 6 20.42 -18.80 13.51
N PRO A 7 19.95 -19.34 12.38
CA PRO A 7 20.51 -19.03 11.08
C PRO A 7 20.56 -17.51 10.87
N GLU A 8 21.61 -17.02 10.22
CA GLU A 8 21.72 -15.61 9.85
C GLU A 8 20.51 -15.19 9.01
N PRO A 9 19.91 -14.00 9.19
CA PRO A 9 18.77 -13.56 8.39
C PRO A 9 19.10 -13.50 6.88
N ASP A 10 18.22 -14.03 6.02
CA ASP A 10 18.39 -13.86 4.56
C ASP A 10 17.95 -12.43 4.18
N PRO A 11 18.84 -11.60 3.58
CA PRO A 11 18.55 -10.20 3.26
C PRO A 11 17.44 -10.02 2.22
N ARG A 12 17.06 -11.08 1.49
CA ARG A 12 15.95 -11.05 0.53
C ARG A 12 14.59 -11.27 1.19
N THR A 13 14.56 -11.59 2.48
CA THR A 13 13.33 -11.87 3.22
C THR A 13 12.40 -10.65 3.25
N MET A 14 11.21 -10.79 2.64
CA MET A 14 10.14 -9.80 2.56
C MET A 14 8.78 -10.49 2.74
N GLY A 15 7.68 -9.72 2.78
CA GLY A 15 6.33 -10.28 2.62
C GLY A 15 5.76 -11.05 3.82
N GLY A 16 6.39 -11.00 5.00
CA GLY A 16 5.85 -11.57 6.24
C GLY A 16 6.25 -13.02 6.55
N GLY A 17 7.18 -13.61 5.80
CA GLY A 17 7.78 -14.92 6.08
C GLY A 17 9.22 -14.99 5.56
N GLU A 18 9.95 -16.09 5.82
CA GLU A 18 11.35 -16.22 5.37
C GLU A 18 11.47 -16.66 3.91
N CYS A 19 12.39 -16.04 3.16
CA CYS A 19 12.69 -16.39 1.77
C CYS A 19 13.10 -17.88 1.61
N ARG A 20 13.88 -18.42 2.54
CA ARG A 20 14.30 -19.83 2.51
C ARG A 20 13.16 -20.84 2.64
N GLN A 21 12.01 -20.42 3.19
CA GLN A 21 10.86 -21.29 3.39
C GLN A 21 9.89 -21.25 2.20
N ASN A 22 9.84 -20.14 1.48
CA ASN A 22 8.99 -19.96 0.31
C ASN A 22 9.61 -18.91 -0.61
N ALA A 23 9.78 -19.26 -1.90
CA ALA A 23 10.30 -18.34 -2.90
C ALA A 23 9.49 -17.03 -2.99
N TYR A 24 8.18 -17.04 -2.74
CA TYR A 24 7.34 -15.83 -2.75
C TYR A 24 7.55 -14.90 -1.55
N ASN A 25 8.47 -15.25 -0.63
CA ASN A 25 8.95 -14.35 0.41
C ASN A 25 10.30 -13.70 0.05
N CYS A 26 10.86 -13.99 -1.12
CA CYS A 26 12.14 -13.43 -1.57
C CYS A 26 11.91 -12.15 -2.40
N SER A 27 12.66 -11.09 -2.09
CA SER A 27 12.56 -9.77 -2.74
C SER A 27 12.88 -9.81 -4.24
N ASP A 28 13.66 -10.77 -4.68
CA ASP A 28 14.09 -11.00 -6.07
C ASP A 28 13.14 -11.90 -6.87
N THR A 29 12.15 -12.53 -6.22
CA THR A 29 11.19 -13.41 -6.91
C THR A 29 10.26 -12.60 -7.81
N PRO A 30 10.14 -12.93 -9.12
CA PRO A 30 9.19 -12.29 -10.02
C PRO A 30 7.76 -12.40 -9.49
N ASN A 31 6.97 -11.33 -9.64
CA ASN A 31 5.57 -11.35 -9.26
C ASN A 31 4.77 -12.31 -10.16
N PRO A 32 4.08 -13.33 -9.60
CA PRO A 32 3.33 -14.29 -10.39
C PRO A 32 1.95 -13.76 -10.84
N LEU A 33 1.55 -12.57 -10.38
CA LEU A 33 0.25 -11.96 -10.68
C LEU A 33 0.35 -10.96 -11.86
N PRO A 34 -0.77 -10.64 -12.53
CA PRO A 34 -0.83 -9.54 -13.47
C PRO A 34 -0.48 -8.21 -12.81
N GLU A 35 -0.02 -7.24 -13.62
CA GLU A 35 0.27 -5.89 -13.13
C GLU A 35 -0.97 -5.25 -12.48
N ALA A 36 -0.76 -4.68 -11.29
CA ALA A 36 -1.82 -3.99 -10.56
C ALA A 36 -2.28 -2.72 -11.32
N THR A 37 -3.59 -2.61 -11.56
CA THR A 37 -4.19 -1.46 -12.27
C THR A 37 -4.75 -0.37 -11.34
N THR A 38 -4.69 -0.62 -10.03
CA THR A 38 -5.11 0.32 -8.98
C THR A 38 -3.98 1.28 -8.65
N VAL A 39 -4.33 2.46 -8.12
CA VAL A 39 -3.36 3.37 -7.48
C VAL A 39 -3.39 3.27 -5.96
N TRP A 40 -4.27 2.44 -5.39
CA TRP A 40 -4.43 2.29 -3.95
C TRP A 40 -3.49 1.23 -3.38
N LEU A 41 -2.56 1.65 -2.51
CA LEU A 41 -1.63 0.75 -1.84
C LEU A 41 -2.32 -0.35 -1.03
N GLY A 42 -3.50 -0.07 -0.47
CA GLY A 42 -4.29 -1.06 0.28
C GLY A 42 -4.94 -2.14 -0.59
N GLU A 43 -4.94 -1.97 -1.91
CA GLU A 43 -5.46 -2.92 -2.90
C GLU A 43 -4.32 -3.65 -3.65
N MET A 44 -3.08 -3.42 -3.23
CA MET A 44 -1.87 -4.02 -3.79
C MET A 44 -1.31 -5.09 -2.85
N THR A 45 -0.72 -6.15 -3.41
CA THR A 45 0.16 -7.03 -2.65
C THR A 45 1.51 -6.36 -2.40
N TRP A 46 2.33 -6.90 -1.49
CA TRP A 46 3.69 -6.38 -1.27
C TRP A 46 4.55 -6.44 -2.55
N MET A 47 4.32 -7.44 -3.41
CA MET A 47 5.02 -7.60 -4.68
C MET A 47 4.58 -6.51 -5.68
N ASP A 48 3.28 -6.18 -5.73
CA ASP A 48 2.78 -5.08 -6.56
C ASP A 48 3.38 -3.74 -6.14
N VAL A 49 3.48 -3.48 -4.82
CA VAL A 49 4.13 -2.26 -4.32
C VAL A 49 5.61 -2.23 -4.69
N ARG A 50 6.34 -3.34 -4.51
CA ARG A 50 7.76 -3.45 -4.92
C ARG A 50 7.92 -3.15 -6.41
N ASP A 51 7.09 -3.77 -7.24
CA ASP A 51 7.17 -3.64 -8.69
C ASP A 51 6.78 -2.24 -9.15
N ALA A 52 5.78 -1.62 -8.52
CA ALA A 52 5.39 -0.24 -8.78
C ALA A 52 6.53 0.76 -8.47
N LEU A 53 7.25 0.56 -7.35
CA LEU A 53 8.43 1.36 -7.03
C LEU A 53 9.53 1.17 -8.10
N ALA A 54 9.79 -0.08 -8.52
CA ALA A 54 10.75 -0.38 -9.58
C ALA A 54 10.34 0.22 -10.94
N ALA A 55 9.03 0.33 -11.20
CA ALA A 55 8.45 0.95 -12.38
C ALA A 55 8.43 2.50 -12.31
N GLY A 56 8.96 3.11 -11.25
CA GLY A 56 9.14 4.55 -11.13
C GLY A 56 8.02 5.30 -10.40
N LYS A 57 7.15 4.61 -9.65
CA LYS A 57 6.27 5.29 -8.69
C LYS A 57 7.11 5.82 -7.54
N THR A 58 7.15 7.14 -7.37
CA THR A 58 7.99 7.82 -6.36
C THR A 58 7.21 8.71 -5.41
N THR A 59 5.93 8.95 -5.69
CA THR A 59 5.10 9.87 -4.94
C THR A 59 4.01 9.12 -4.17
N ALA A 60 3.82 9.45 -2.89
CA ALA A 60 2.74 8.90 -2.07
C ALA A 60 1.77 10.02 -1.68
N ILE A 61 0.47 9.80 -1.90
CA ILE A 61 -0.60 10.68 -1.45
C ILE A 61 -1.18 10.11 -0.16
N ILE A 62 -1.02 10.86 0.93
CA ILE A 62 -1.60 10.51 2.24
C ILE A 62 -2.82 11.39 2.45
N ALA A 63 -4.01 10.83 2.19
CA ALA A 63 -5.26 11.54 2.36
C ALA A 63 -5.76 11.43 3.82
N THR A 64 -6.06 12.57 4.43
CA THR A 64 -6.61 12.66 5.79
C THR A 64 -8.06 13.13 5.73
N GLY A 65 -8.99 12.25 6.07
CA GLY A 65 -10.42 12.55 6.16
C GLY A 65 -10.87 12.80 7.59
N GLY A 66 -12.15 12.63 7.88
CA GLY A 66 -12.70 12.89 9.21
C GLY A 66 -14.21 12.73 9.27
N MET A 67 -14.76 13.00 10.45
CA MET A 67 -16.20 13.01 10.71
C MET A 67 -16.62 14.34 11.32
N GLU A 68 -17.58 15.03 10.70
CA GLU A 68 -18.05 16.34 11.17
C GLU A 68 -19.55 16.52 10.83
N PRO A 69 -20.36 17.17 11.68
CA PRO A 69 -21.71 17.59 11.30
C PRO A 69 -21.66 18.69 10.23
N ASN A 70 -22.29 18.46 9.07
CA ASN A 70 -22.40 19.46 8.00
C ASN A 70 -23.86 19.67 7.57
N GLY A 71 -24.73 19.92 8.55
CA GLY A 71 -26.16 20.11 8.35
C GLY A 71 -26.93 18.80 8.14
N PRO A 72 -28.23 18.87 7.79
CA PRO A 72 -29.12 17.71 7.82
C PRO A 72 -29.07 16.82 6.57
N TRP A 73 -28.39 17.27 5.50
CA TRP A 73 -28.42 16.61 4.18
C TRP A 73 -27.11 15.92 3.80
N LEU A 74 -26.09 15.98 4.65
CA LEU A 74 -24.77 15.39 4.39
C LEU A 74 -24.42 14.38 5.49
N VAL A 75 -23.84 13.25 5.08
CA VAL A 75 -23.28 12.26 6.00
C VAL A 75 -22.05 12.85 6.70
N THR A 76 -21.86 12.51 7.96
CA THR A 76 -20.77 13.05 8.78
C THR A 76 -19.39 12.72 8.22
N GLY A 77 -19.27 11.59 7.51
CA GLY A 77 -18.03 11.15 6.87
C GLY A 77 -17.77 11.67 5.45
N LYS A 78 -18.47 12.72 4.98
CA LYS A 78 -18.41 13.17 3.56
C LYS A 78 -16.99 13.34 3.02
N HIS A 79 -16.07 13.82 3.87
CA HIS A 79 -14.67 14.05 3.53
C HIS A 79 -13.99 12.77 3.03
N ASN A 80 -14.28 11.61 3.63
CA ASN A 80 -13.71 10.33 3.23
C ASN A 80 -14.14 9.91 1.81
N TYR A 81 -15.38 10.22 1.42
CA TYR A 81 -15.89 9.92 0.07
C TYR A 81 -15.26 10.83 -0.99
N VAL A 82 -15.15 12.13 -0.68
CA VAL A 82 -14.49 13.10 -1.57
C VAL A 82 -13.02 12.73 -1.76
N LEU A 83 -12.31 12.36 -0.70
CA LEU A 83 -10.91 11.96 -0.76
C LEU A 83 -10.71 10.66 -1.55
N ALA A 84 -11.63 9.69 -1.45
CA ALA A 84 -11.56 8.46 -2.24
C ALA A 84 -11.64 8.76 -3.75
N ALA A 85 -12.54 9.64 -4.18
CA ALA A 85 -12.60 10.02 -5.59
C ALA A 85 -11.37 10.83 -6.04
N ASN A 86 -10.97 11.81 -5.23
CA ASN A 86 -9.92 12.75 -5.61
C ASN A 86 -8.53 12.13 -5.59
N CYS A 87 -8.23 11.24 -4.64
CA CYS A 87 -6.91 10.62 -4.59
C CYS A 87 -6.65 9.80 -5.86
N ASP A 88 -7.62 8.98 -6.30
CA ASP A 88 -7.48 8.20 -7.53
C ASP A 88 -7.23 9.09 -8.75
N ALA A 89 -8.06 10.13 -8.92
CA ALA A 89 -7.93 11.07 -10.02
C ALA A 89 -6.57 11.81 -10.00
N ILE A 90 -6.14 12.31 -8.83
CA ILE A 90 -4.85 13.00 -8.69
C ILE A 90 -3.69 12.06 -8.96
N ALA A 91 -3.69 10.85 -8.38
CA ALA A 91 -2.62 9.88 -8.55
C ALA A 91 -2.44 9.48 -10.02
N ARG A 92 -3.55 9.24 -10.74
CA ARG A 92 -3.53 8.97 -12.18
C ARG A 92 -3.01 10.15 -13.00
N ASN A 93 -3.41 11.36 -12.65
CA ASN A 93 -2.96 12.56 -13.35
C ASN A 93 -1.46 12.86 -13.14
N LEU A 94 -0.93 12.59 -11.94
CA LEU A 94 0.50 12.71 -11.67
C LEU A 94 1.32 11.62 -12.40
N GLY A 95 0.76 10.42 -12.53
CA GLY A 95 1.38 9.31 -13.28
C GLY A 95 2.48 8.57 -12.50
N ASP A 96 3.09 9.18 -11.49
CA ASP A 96 4.13 8.61 -10.62
C ASP A 96 3.68 8.40 -9.16
N ALA A 97 2.39 8.64 -8.88
CA ALA A 97 1.86 8.65 -7.52
C ALA A 97 0.99 7.42 -7.18
N LEU A 98 1.00 7.05 -5.90
CA LEU A 98 0.14 6.03 -5.28
C LEU A 98 -0.60 6.60 -4.06
N CYS A 99 -1.82 6.14 -3.84
CA CYS A 99 -2.68 6.51 -2.73
C CYS A 99 -2.51 5.56 -1.55
N ALA A 100 -2.13 6.09 -0.39
CA ALA A 100 -2.22 5.34 0.86
C ALA A 100 -3.68 5.22 1.34
N PRO A 101 -4.00 4.25 2.21
CA PRO A 101 -5.31 4.19 2.85
C PRO A 101 -5.68 5.52 3.52
N ILE A 102 -6.93 5.96 3.33
CA ILE A 102 -7.42 7.21 3.93
C ILE A 102 -7.37 7.11 5.46
N VAL A 103 -6.72 8.08 6.11
CA VAL A 103 -6.77 8.23 7.56
C VAL A 103 -8.12 8.86 7.89
N LYS A 104 -9.09 8.02 8.27
CA LYS A 104 -10.49 8.44 8.46
C LYS A 104 -10.77 9.14 9.79
N TRP A 105 -9.85 9.01 10.75
CA TRP A 105 -9.98 9.60 12.08
C TRP A 105 -8.86 10.62 12.28
N VAL A 106 -9.23 11.89 12.28
CA VAL A 106 -8.35 13.00 12.63
C VAL A 106 -9.03 13.87 13.69
N PRO A 107 -8.27 14.57 14.54
CA PRO A 107 -8.81 15.38 15.63
C PRO A 107 -9.77 16.47 15.16
#